data_AF-A0A2G9QAE7-F1
#
_entry.id   AF-A0A2G9QAE7-F1
#
_cell.length_a   1.000
_cell.length_b   1.000
_cell.length_c   1.000
_cell.angle_alpha   90.00
_cell.angle_beta   90.00
_cell.angle_gamma   90.00
#
_symmetry.space_group_name_H-M   'P 1'
#
loop_
_entity.id
_entity.type
_entity.pdbx_description
1 polymer ?
#
loop_
_entity_poly.entity_id
_entity_poly.type
_entity_poly.pdbx_seq_one_letter_code
_entity_poly.pdbx_strand_id
1 'polypeptide(L)'
;MAETQQVRANYSNEEEEESPEPETSRSRRRRFKASNMSFGEMLEMVDILKRADYDGKYGPYPNPNVRKAKIMAEVVKSLHRNFRVRRSKDQLRKRWLDFKRA
;
A
#
# COMPACT_ATOMS: atom_id res chain seq x y z
N MET A 1 16.42 65.58 1.65
CA MET A 1 16.85 64.17 1.49
C MET A 1 15.59 63.39 1.18
N ALA A 2 15.46 62.95 -0.05
CA ALA A 2 14.28 62.28 -0.59
C ALA A 2 14.50 60.77 -0.49
N GLU A 3 13.52 60.03 0.03
CA GLU A 3 13.44 58.59 -0.20
C GLU A 3 12.00 58.10 -0.02
N THR A 4 11.63 57.24 -0.97
CA THR A 4 10.32 56.79 -1.37
C THR A 4 9.65 55.87 -0.36
N GLN A 5 8.39 56.12 0.02
CA GLN A 5 7.55 55.07 0.58
C GLN A 5 6.66 54.49 -0.51
N GLN A 6 7.16 53.39 -1.07
CA GLN A 6 6.45 52.51 -1.97
C GLN A 6 5.32 51.81 -1.22
N VAL A 7 4.17 51.79 -1.90
CA VAL A 7 3.08 50.84 -1.67
C VAL A 7 3.62 49.42 -1.72
N ARG A 8 3.46 48.67 -0.63
CA ARG A 8 3.35 47.21 -0.71
C ARG A 8 2.19 46.78 0.18
N ALA A 9 1.07 46.50 -0.47
CA ALA A 9 0.00 45.70 0.09
C ALA A 9 0.56 44.34 0.53
N ASN A 10 0.04 43.81 1.64
CA ASN A 10 -0.38 42.42 1.79
C ASN A 10 -1.08 42.30 3.15
N TYR A 11 -2.39 42.52 3.12
CA TYR A 11 -3.30 42.01 4.13
C TYR A 11 -3.45 40.49 3.89
N SER A 12 -3.71 39.72 4.95
CA SER A 12 -3.82 38.26 5.04
C SER A 12 -2.47 37.54 5.22
N ASN A 13 -2.28 36.61 6.14
CA ASN A 13 -3.21 35.68 6.76
C ASN A 13 -2.69 35.31 8.16
N GLU A 14 -3.60 35.19 9.11
CA GLU A 14 -3.36 34.69 10.45
C GLU A 14 -3.15 33.16 10.35
N GLU A 15 -1.90 32.67 10.28
CA GLU A 15 -1.62 31.26 10.54
C GLU A 15 -0.32 31.10 11.35
N GLU A 16 -0.54 30.91 12.64
CA GLU A 16 0.37 30.38 13.63
C GLU A 16 0.67 28.90 13.28
N GLU A 17 1.78 28.64 12.59
CA GLU A 17 2.35 27.29 12.38
C GLU A 17 3.71 27.24 13.08
N GLU A 18 3.66 27.11 14.40
CA GLU A 18 4.82 26.77 15.24
C GLU A 18 5.15 25.27 15.03
N SER A 19 5.97 24.98 14.02
CA SER A 19 6.54 23.64 13.80
C SER A 19 7.87 23.52 14.56
N PRO A 20 7.99 22.66 15.60
CA PRO A 20 9.29 22.39 16.21
C PRO A 20 10.05 21.34 15.38
N GLU A 21 11.25 21.70 14.92
CA GLU A 21 12.17 20.78 14.25
C GLU A 21 12.57 19.62 15.19
N PRO A 22 12.44 18.34 14.78
CA PRO A 22 12.92 17.23 15.59
C PRO A 22 14.40 16.92 15.30
N GLU A 23 15.26 17.36 16.22
CA GLU A 23 16.67 16.99 16.27
C GLU A 23 16.91 15.46 16.37
N THR A 24 18.01 15.04 15.76
CA THR A 24 18.41 13.66 15.52
C THR A 24 18.67 12.87 16.81
N SER A 25 17.93 11.78 17.07
CA SER A 25 18.46 10.75 17.96
C SER A 25 17.79 9.38 17.87
N ARG A 26 18.68 8.37 17.78
CA ARG A 26 18.48 6.92 17.85
C ARG A 26 17.75 6.28 16.67
N SER A 27 18.53 5.45 15.97
CA SER A 27 18.17 4.24 15.22
C SER A 27 17.07 3.42 15.92
N ARG A 28 15.84 3.94 15.92
CA ARG A 28 14.64 3.17 16.19
C ARG A 28 14.44 2.42 14.90
N ARG A 29 15.00 1.21 14.80
CA ARG A 29 14.70 0.24 13.76
C ARG A 29 13.17 0.17 13.71
N ARG A 30 12.54 0.96 12.83
CA ARG A 30 11.10 1.02 12.66
C ARG A 30 10.78 -0.40 12.24
N ARG A 31 10.37 -1.23 13.20
CA ARG A 31 9.65 -2.45 12.87
C ARG A 31 8.44 -1.90 12.16
N PHE A 32 8.47 -1.92 10.83
CA PHE A 32 7.35 -1.54 10.00
C PHE A 32 6.21 -2.41 10.49
N LYS A 33 5.36 -1.85 11.35
CA LYS A 33 4.12 -2.50 11.77
C LYS A 33 3.41 -2.73 10.46
N ALA A 34 3.22 -4.01 10.11
CA ALA A 34 2.65 -4.37 8.83
C ALA A 34 1.35 -3.58 8.71
N SER A 35 1.28 -2.63 7.77
CA SER A 35 0.04 -1.90 7.59
C SER A 35 -1.01 -2.93 7.24
N ASN A 36 -2.18 -2.82 7.87
CA ASN A 36 -3.35 -3.48 7.32
C ASN A 36 -3.46 -3.01 5.85
N MET A 37 -3.62 -3.96 4.94
CA MET A 37 -3.98 -3.65 3.55
C MET A 37 -5.24 -2.81 3.58
N SER A 38 -5.27 -1.85 2.67
CA SER A 38 -6.47 -1.11 2.34
C SER A 38 -7.55 -2.03 1.77
N PHE A 39 -8.78 -1.53 1.77
CA PHE A 39 -9.91 -2.21 1.14
C PHE A 39 -9.68 -2.43 -0.37
N GLY A 40 -9.07 -1.47 -1.07
CA GLY A 40 -8.74 -1.60 -2.49
C GLY A 40 -7.73 -2.71 -2.79
N GLU A 41 -6.66 -2.82 -1.99
CA GLU A 41 -5.68 -3.91 -2.12
C GLU A 41 -6.32 -5.29 -1.88
N MET A 42 -7.27 -5.38 -0.94
CA MET A 42 -8.00 -6.61 -0.63
C MET A 42 -8.95 -7.00 -1.78
N LEU A 43 -9.70 -6.05 -2.34
CA LEU A 43 -10.59 -6.33 -3.47
C LEU A 43 -9.82 -6.81 -4.69
N GLU A 44 -8.70 -6.17 -5.03
CA GLU A 44 -7.85 -6.59 -6.14
C GLU A 44 -7.34 -8.03 -5.96
N MET A 45 -6.97 -8.39 -4.73
CA MET A 45 -6.54 -9.75 -4.41
C MET A 45 -7.69 -10.76 -4.60
N VAL A 46 -8.89 -10.47 -4.10
CA VAL A 46 -10.05 -11.36 -4.22
C VAL A 46 -10.50 -11.49 -5.68
N ASP A 47 -10.46 -10.41 -6.47
CA ASP A 47 -10.79 -10.43 -7.89
C ASP A 47 -9.84 -11.34 -8.68
N ILE A 48 -8.53 -11.21 -8.44
CA ILE A 48 -7.52 -12.06 -9.09
C ILE A 48 -7.68 -13.52 -8.69
N LEU A 49 -7.97 -13.80 -7.41
CA LEU A 49 -8.22 -15.15 -6.94
C LEU A 49 -9.41 -15.77 -7.69
N LYS A 50 -10.54 -15.06 -7.76
CA LYS A 50 -11.72 -15.51 -8.51
C LYS A 50 -11.38 -15.71 -9.99
N ARG A 51 -10.80 -14.71 -10.64
CA ARG A 51 -10.48 -14.75 -12.07
C ARG A 51 -9.53 -15.90 -12.40
N ALA A 52 -8.47 -16.08 -11.63
CA ALA A 52 -7.49 -17.15 -11.87
C ALA A 52 -8.02 -18.53 -11.48
N ASP A 53 -8.99 -18.60 -10.56
CA ASP A 53 -9.67 -19.85 -10.23
C ASP A 53 -10.67 -20.27 -11.31
N TYR A 54 -11.41 -19.31 -11.90
CA TYR A 54 -12.44 -19.52 -12.91
C TYR A 54 -11.93 -19.65 -14.34
N ASP A 55 -10.78 -19.07 -14.70
CA ASP A 55 -10.32 -18.98 -16.11
C ASP A 55 -10.21 -20.34 -16.81
N GLY A 56 -10.15 -21.46 -16.08
CA GLY A 56 -10.13 -22.82 -16.65
C GLY A 56 -8.89 -23.13 -17.51
N LYS A 57 -8.08 -22.11 -17.85
CA LYS A 57 -6.83 -22.17 -18.62
C LYS A 57 -5.82 -23.13 -18.02
N TYR A 58 -5.94 -23.31 -16.72
CA TYR A 58 -5.17 -24.24 -15.93
C TYR A 58 -6.08 -25.44 -15.68
N GLY A 59 -6.17 -26.35 -16.67
CA GLY A 59 -6.85 -27.63 -16.52
C GLY A 59 -6.40 -28.37 -15.24
N PRO A 60 -7.06 -29.46 -14.82
CA PRO A 60 -6.83 -30.10 -13.51
C PRO A 60 -5.33 -30.31 -13.26
N TYR A 61 -4.76 -29.43 -12.42
CA TYR A 61 -3.33 -29.42 -12.17
C TYR A 61 -2.98 -30.66 -11.34
N PRO A 62 -1.90 -31.39 -11.68
CA PRO A 62 -1.45 -32.53 -10.87
C PRO A 62 -1.12 -32.13 -9.42
N ASN A 63 -0.75 -30.86 -9.21
CA ASN A 63 -0.37 -30.36 -7.89
C ASN A 63 -1.12 -29.06 -7.53
N PRO A 64 -2.07 -29.12 -6.58
CA PRO A 64 -2.84 -27.94 -6.15
C PRO A 64 -1.97 -26.86 -5.47
N ASN A 65 -0.80 -27.21 -4.93
CA ASN A 65 0.11 -26.23 -4.33
C ASN A 65 0.80 -25.36 -5.38
N VAL A 66 1.08 -25.91 -6.56
CA VAL A 66 1.67 -25.16 -7.68
C VAL A 66 0.68 -24.12 -8.20
N ARG A 67 -0.60 -24.50 -8.34
CA ARG A 67 -1.68 -23.57 -8.72
C ARG A 67 -1.79 -22.42 -7.73
N LYS A 68 -1.88 -22.72 -6.43
CA LYS A 68 -1.91 -21.69 -5.38
C LYS A 68 -0.69 -20.78 -5.43
N ALA A 69 0.52 -21.31 -5.61
CA ALA A 69 1.73 -20.51 -5.67
C ALA A 69 1.77 -19.55 -6.88
N LYS A 70 1.21 -19.97 -8.02
CA LYS A 70 1.11 -19.15 -9.23
C LYS A 70 0.10 -18.02 -9.07
N ILE A 71 -1.09 -18.32 -8.52
CA ILE A 71 -2.11 -17.30 -8.24
C ILE A 71 -1.57 -16.26 -7.25
N MET A 72 -0.87 -16.69 -6.20
CA MET A 72 -0.24 -15.75 -5.25
C MET A 72 0.86 -14.90 -5.89
N ALA A 73 1.54 -15.41 -6.94
CA ALA A 73 2.51 -14.60 -7.69
C ALA A 73 1.82 -13.50 -8.51
N GLU A 74 0.67 -13.79 -9.12
CA GLU A 74 -0.13 -12.79 -9.84
C GLU A 74 -0.65 -11.70 -8.89
N VAL A 75 -1.14 -12.08 -7.69
CA VAL A 75 -1.56 -11.11 -6.67
C VAL A 75 -0.40 -10.20 -6.24
N VAL A 76 0.80 -10.75 -5.99
CA VAL A 76 1.98 -9.91 -5.65
C VAL A 76 2.30 -8.95 -6.78
N LYS A 77 2.21 -9.41 -8.04
CA LYS A 77 2.53 -8.63 -9.23
C LYS A 77 1.52 -7.50 -9.47
N SER A 78 0.23 -7.75 -9.28
CA SER A 78 -0.81 -6.72 -9.43
C SER A 78 -0.74 -5.67 -8.33
N LEU A 79 -0.56 -6.08 -7.06
CA LEU A 79 -0.45 -5.16 -5.93
C LEU A 79 0.75 -4.22 -6.09
N HIS A 80 1.85 -4.76 -6.61
CA HIS A 80 3.03 -3.95 -6.90
C HIS A 80 2.79 -2.98 -8.07
N ARG A 81 2.06 -3.39 -9.12
CA ARG A 81 1.80 -2.54 -10.29
C ARG A 81 0.76 -1.46 -10.02
N ASN A 82 -0.34 -1.81 -9.36
CA ASN A 82 -1.51 -0.96 -9.19
C ASN A 82 -1.40 -0.09 -7.94
N PHE A 83 -0.90 -0.64 -6.84
CA PHE A 83 -0.84 0.06 -5.55
C PHE A 83 0.59 0.43 -5.14
N ARG A 84 1.61 0.02 -5.90
CA ARG A 84 3.04 0.17 -5.55
C ARG A 84 3.39 -0.42 -4.18
N VAL A 85 2.56 -1.35 -3.67
CA VAL A 85 2.77 -1.97 -2.37
C VAL A 85 3.58 -3.25 -2.54
N ARG A 86 4.60 -3.39 -1.70
CA ARG A 86 5.44 -4.58 -1.65
C ARG A 86 4.98 -5.48 -0.51
N ARG A 87 4.22 -6.53 -0.86
CA ARG A 87 3.73 -7.56 0.09
C ARG A 87 4.46 -8.88 -0.14
N SER A 88 4.72 -9.62 0.94
CA SER A 88 5.26 -10.97 0.82
C SER A 88 4.15 -11.97 0.50
N LYS A 89 4.50 -13.08 -0.16
CA LYS A 89 3.55 -14.16 -0.45
C LYS A 89 2.92 -14.72 0.83
N ASP A 90 3.68 -14.82 1.92
CA ASP A 90 3.18 -15.37 3.18
C ASP A 90 2.22 -14.44 3.91
N GLN A 91 2.43 -13.12 3.83
CA GLN A 91 1.46 -12.13 4.34
C GLN A 91 0.12 -12.25 3.62
N LEU A 92 0.15 -12.41 2.30
CA LEU A 92 -1.05 -12.59 1.49
C LEU A 92 -1.73 -13.93 1.82
N ARG A 93 -0.95 -15.01 2.00
CA ARG A 93 -1.50 -16.32 2.37
C ARG A 93 -2.23 -16.27 3.70
N LYS A 94 -1.63 -15.64 4.71
CA LYS A 94 -2.25 -15.46 6.02
C LYS A 94 -3.59 -14.75 5.87
N ARG A 95 -3.62 -13.66 5.11
CA ARG A 95 -4.84 -12.88 4.89
C ARG A 95 -5.93 -13.60 4.11
N TRP A 96 -5.53 -14.39 3.12
CA TRP A 96 -6.44 -15.25 2.40
C TRP A 96 -7.12 -16.27 3.32
N LEU A 97 -6.36 -16.86 4.24
CA LEU A 97 -6.92 -17.77 5.23
C LEU A 97 -7.95 -17.07 6.12
N ASP A 98 -7.70 -15.81 6.49
CA ASP A 98 -8.64 -15.00 7.26
C ASP A 98 -9.93 -14.73 6.45
N PHE A 99 -9.84 -14.43 5.15
CA PHE A 99 -11.01 -14.26 4.27
C PHE A 99 -11.84 -15.52 4.08
N LYS A 100 -11.20 -16.69 4.14
CA LYS A 100 -11.91 -17.98 4.03
C LYS A 100 -12.62 -18.37 5.33
N ARG A 101 -12.26 -17.76 6.46
CA ARG A 101 -12.76 -18.10 7.79
C ARG A 101 -13.88 -17.17 8.29
N ALA A 102 -14.09 -16.05 7.62
CA ALA A 102 -15.19 -15.12 7.84
C ALA A 102 -16.42 -15.56 7.05
#